data_AF-A0A199UMG6-F1
#
_entry.id   AF-A0A199UMG6-F1
#
_cell.length_a   1.000
_cell.length_b   1.000
_cell.length_c   1.000
_cell.angle_alpha   90.00
_cell.angle_beta   90.00
_cell.angle_gamma   90.00
#
_symmetry.space_group_name_H-M   'P 1'
#
loop_
_entity.id
_entity.type
_entity.pdbx_description
1 polymer ?
#
loop_
_entity_poly.entity_id
_entity_poly.type
_entity_poly.pdbx_seq_one_letter_code
_entity_poly.pdbx_strand_id
1 'polypeptide(L)'
;MAFFSQWLFFSSSFGFASVVCPCFCFKSKSFNFSTSEAALNWNTASATWYGSPTGAGPDDNGGGCGYKNVNLPPFSSMTSCGNPALFKSGEGCGSCYKVKCNSHPACSGKPSTLIITDACLGGVCLDKTYHFDMSGTLFGSMAYPGKEDVLRHAGILPVQFARVPCEYPGRNIAFHVEEGSNPNYLAILVEYEDGDGDLRSVDIMESSSSAQSTYSNAWTPMRESWGAIWRLDTSRPLRGPFSIRLTTDTSDRTLVARNVIPANWQPNQVKCTGNAACSESPVTVVVTDECPGGPCLDEPAHFDMSGTAFGAMARPGQADQLRNAGRIQIQYSRVECNYHGIDVAFHVDGGSNPNYFAVLIEYEGGDGDLAAVDIMQQGSTSWVPMQQSWGAVWRLNSGPAMRPPFSLRLTSGKSDNTLVAKNVIPAGWCAGATYRSVVNYST
;
A
#
# COMPACT_ATOMS: atom_id res chain seq x y z
N MET A 1 -74.74 -39.46 0.80
CA MET A 1 -74.11 -40.39 -0.15
C MET A 1 -73.38 -39.53 -1.18
N ALA A 2 -72.18 -38.99 -0.92
CA ALA A 2 -70.86 -39.59 -0.64
C ALA A 2 -70.15 -40.10 -1.91
N PHE A 3 -69.33 -39.21 -2.48
CA PHE A 3 -68.27 -39.44 -3.46
C PHE A 3 -66.95 -39.74 -2.72
N PHE A 4 -66.06 -40.56 -3.29
CA PHE A 4 -64.62 -40.29 -3.49
C PHE A 4 -63.94 -41.49 -4.18
N SER A 5 -63.06 -41.20 -5.15
CA SER A 5 -62.22 -42.17 -5.87
C SER A 5 -60.75 -41.89 -5.51
N GLN A 6 -59.99 -42.92 -5.12
CA GLN A 6 -58.55 -42.86 -4.87
C GLN A 6 -57.82 -43.98 -5.64
N TRP A 7 -56.73 -43.60 -6.30
CA TRP A 7 -55.73 -44.48 -6.89
C TRP A 7 -54.55 -44.62 -5.92
N LEU A 8 -54.04 -45.84 -5.74
CA LEU A 8 -52.87 -46.15 -4.91
C LEU A 8 -51.64 -46.49 -5.77
N PHE A 9 -50.49 -46.10 -5.23
CA PHE A 9 -49.16 -45.99 -5.84
C PHE A 9 -48.39 -47.33 -5.96
N PHE A 10 -47.60 -47.43 -7.03
CA PHE A 10 -46.50 -48.41 -7.19
C PHE A 10 -45.24 -47.92 -6.44
N SER A 11 -44.55 -48.85 -5.76
CA SER A 11 -43.21 -48.63 -5.21
C SER A 11 -42.15 -49.26 -6.13
N SER A 12 -41.14 -48.50 -6.52
CA SER A 12 -39.94 -49.01 -7.19
C SER A 12 -38.69 -48.44 -6.51
N SER A 13 -37.81 -49.36 -6.11
CA SER A 13 -36.53 -49.08 -5.48
C SER A 13 -35.53 -48.59 -6.54
N PHE A 14 -34.97 -47.39 -6.35
CA PHE A 14 -33.82 -46.89 -7.11
C PHE A 14 -32.60 -46.75 -6.18
N GLY A 15 -31.53 -47.47 -6.53
CA GLY A 15 -30.26 -47.43 -5.83
C GLY A 15 -29.56 -46.07 -6.00
N PHE A 16 -29.02 -45.56 -4.89
CA PHE A 16 -28.13 -44.41 -4.86
C PHE A 16 -26.78 -44.79 -5.49
N ALA A 17 -26.52 -44.36 -6.72
CA ALA A 17 -25.17 -44.27 -7.26
C ALA A 17 -24.56 -42.95 -6.79
N SER A 18 -23.55 -43.03 -5.92
CA SER A 18 -22.74 -41.89 -5.49
C SER A 18 -21.94 -41.35 -6.69
N VAL A 19 -22.37 -40.21 -7.24
CA VAL A 19 -21.59 -39.43 -8.19
C VAL A 19 -20.56 -38.64 -7.39
N VAL A 20 -19.39 -39.22 -7.18
CA VAL A 20 -18.21 -38.50 -6.71
C VAL A 20 -17.72 -37.67 -7.89
N CYS A 21 -18.05 -36.38 -7.92
CA CYS A 21 -17.42 -35.42 -8.79
C CYS A 21 -15.99 -35.19 -8.28
N PRO A 22 -14.93 -35.58 -9.01
CA PRO A 22 -13.58 -35.23 -8.60
C PRO A 22 -13.39 -33.75 -8.90
N CYS A 23 -13.58 -32.90 -7.88
CA CYS A 23 -12.97 -31.59 -7.87
C CYS A 23 -11.45 -31.81 -7.95
N PHE A 24 -10.89 -31.72 -9.15
CA PHE A 24 -9.48 -31.41 -9.32
C PHE A 24 -9.28 -30.00 -8.78
N CYS A 25 -9.05 -29.90 -7.47
CA CYS A 25 -8.38 -28.76 -6.91
C CYS A 25 -7.00 -28.70 -7.58
N PHE A 26 -6.83 -27.82 -8.56
CA PHE A 26 -5.51 -27.26 -8.84
C PHE A 26 -5.09 -26.56 -7.55
N LYS A 27 -4.40 -27.28 -6.67
CA LYS A 27 -3.50 -26.66 -5.71
C LYS A 27 -2.53 -25.85 -6.57
N SER A 28 -2.61 -24.53 -6.51
CA SER A 28 -1.47 -23.69 -6.80
C SER A 28 -0.31 -24.31 -6.02
N LYS A 29 0.63 -24.94 -6.73
CA LYS A 29 1.93 -25.20 -6.14
C LYS A 29 2.51 -23.81 -5.92
N SER A 30 2.41 -23.31 -4.70
CA SER A 30 3.44 -22.45 -4.18
C SER A 30 4.75 -23.21 -4.39
N PHE A 31 5.52 -22.79 -5.39
CA PHE A 31 6.90 -23.20 -5.50
C PHE A 31 7.61 -22.52 -4.33
N ASN A 32 7.59 -23.17 -3.16
CA ASN A 32 8.52 -22.87 -2.10
C ASN A 32 9.91 -23.24 -2.60
N PHE A 33 10.56 -22.29 -3.26
CA PHE A 33 11.98 -22.35 -3.53
C PHE A 33 12.71 -22.03 -2.22
N SER A 34 12.61 -22.93 -1.24
CA SER A 34 13.50 -22.89 -0.09
C SER A 34 14.88 -23.33 -0.58
N THR A 35 15.65 -22.39 -1.12
CA THR A 35 17.09 -22.57 -1.30
C THR A 35 17.67 -22.78 0.10
N SER A 36 18.05 -24.03 0.40
CA SER A 36 18.80 -24.33 1.61
C SER A 36 20.04 -23.44 1.65
N GLU A 37 20.33 -22.84 2.80
CA GLU A 37 21.45 -21.90 3.02
C GLU A 37 22.83 -22.46 2.58
N ALA A 38 22.96 -23.79 2.52
CA ALA A 38 24.13 -24.52 2.04
C ALA A 38 24.32 -24.48 0.50
N ALA A 39 23.32 -24.04 -0.26
CA ALA A 39 23.36 -23.95 -1.73
C ALA A 39 23.64 -22.52 -2.27
N LEU A 40 23.84 -21.55 -1.38
CA LEU A 40 24.14 -20.18 -1.77
C LEU A 40 25.62 -20.02 -2.14
N ASN A 41 25.87 -19.45 -3.32
CA ASN A 41 27.21 -19.08 -3.76
C ASN A 41 27.66 -17.79 -3.05
N TRP A 42 28.37 -17.95 -1.93
CA TRP A 42 28.87 -16.84 -1.12
C TRP A 42 30.04 -16.13 -1.80
N ASN A 43 29.92 -14.82 -1.96
CA ASN A 43 30.98 -13.89 -2.37
C ASN A 43 31.52 -13.12 -1.16
N THR A 44 32.68 -12.51 -1.29
CA THR A 44 33.30 -11.69 -0.24
C THR A 44 33.10 -10.20 -0.52
N ALA A 45 32.79 -9.42 0.52
CA ALA A 45 32.69 -7.97 0.47
C ALA A 45 33.26 -7.34 1.75
N SER A 46 33.43 -6.02 1.74
CA SER A 46 33.59 -5.24 2.97
C SER A 46 32.26 -4.59 3.36
N ALA A 47 32.05 -4.35 4.64
CA ALA A 47 30.89 -3.63 5.14
C ALA A 47 31.28 -2.57 6.17
N THR A 48 30.58 -1.44 6.12
CA THR A 48 30.48 -0.45 7.21
C THR A 48 29.02 -0.26 7.58
N TRP A 49 28.76 0.69 8.48
CA TRP A 49 27.40 1.15 8.72
C TRP A 49 27.37 2.66 8.93
N TYR A 50 26.18 3.24 8.71
CA TYR A 50 25.94 4.67 8.84
C TYR A 50 24.60 4.96 9.55
N GLY A 51 24.46 6.21 9.99
CA GLY A 51 23.25 6.69 10.66
C GLY A 51 23.14 6.32 12.14
N SER A 52 21.90 6.19 12.60
CA SER A 52 21.59 5.76 13.97
C SER A 52 21.88 4.26 14.18
N PRO A 53 22.41 3.84 15.35
CA PRO A 53 22.69 2.43 15.68
C PRO A 53 21.51 1.47 15.50
N THR A 54 20.28 1.97 15.62
CA THR A 54 19.03 1.21 15.42
C THR A 54 18.13 1.84 14.35
N GLY A 55 18.72 2.66 13.47
CA GLY A 55 18.03 3.30 12.35
C GLY A 55 18.16 2.51 11.05
N ALA A 56 17.65 3.10 9.97
CA ALA A 56 17.64 2.54 8.62
C ALA A 56 18.78 3.06 7.72
N GLY A 57 19.79 3.71 8.29
CA GLY A 57 20.85 4.40 7.54
C GLY A 57 20.60 5.91 7.54
N PRO A 58 19.93 6.49 6.54
CA PRO A 58 19.80 7.94 6.44
C PRO A 58 18.78 8.49 7.45
N ASP A 59 19.03 9.70 7.94
CA ASP A 59 18.18 10.36 8.96
C ASP A 59 16.76 10.65 8.45
N ASP A 60 16.59 10.83 7.13
CA ASP A 60 15.28 11.04 6.50
C ASP A 60 14.53 9.71 6.22
N ASN A 61 15.15 8.56 6.53
CA ASN A 61 14.66 7.22 6.19
C ASN A 61 14.34 7.05 4.69
N GLY A 62 15.09 7.72 3.82
CA GLY A 62 15.03 7.59 2.38
C GLY A 62 16.22 6.85 1.78
N GLY A 63 16.63 7.25 0.57
CA GLY A 63 17.87 6.80 -0.06
C GLY A 63 17.91 7.12 -1.55
N GLY A 64 19.06 6.86 -2.17
CA GLY A 64 19.32 7.04 -3.59
C GLY A 64 18.41 6.23 -4.52
N CYS A 65 17.68 5.24 -4.01
CA CYS A 65 16.67 4.51 -4.80
C CYS A 65 15.33 5.25 -4.95
N GLY A 66 15.11 6.33 -4.21
CA GLY A 66 13.82 7.05 -4.19
C GLY A 66 12.84 6.52 -3.15
N TYR A 67 13.06 5.32 -2.59
CA TYR A 67 12.25 4.77 -1.50
C TYR A 67 12.22 5.70 -0.28
N LYS A 68 11.09 5.69 0.42
CA LYS A 68 10.87 6.45 1.66
C LYS A 68 10.36 5.53 2.76
N ASN A 69 10.48 5.98 4.01
CA ASN A 69 10.08 5.23 5.20
C ASN A 69 10.73 3.85 5.29
N VAL A 70 12.01 3.74 4.91
CA VAL A 70 12.73 2.45 4.90
C VAL A 70 12.94 1.85 6.30
N ASN A 71 12.65 2.62 7.35
CA ASN A 71 12.57 2.15 8.73
C ASN A 71 11.30 1.34 9.05
N LEU A 72 10.24 1.47 8.23
CA LEU A 72 8.96 0.79 8.42
C LEU A 72 8.89 -0.51 7.61
N PRO A 73 7.97 -1.44 7.94
CA PRO A 73 7.73 -2.62 7.12
C PRO A 73 7.32 -2.27 5.67
N PRO A 74 7.87 -2.96 4.66
CA PRO A 74 8.58 -4.24 4.78
C PRO A 74 10.10 -4.15 4.90
N PHE A 75 10.71 -2.98 4.69
CA PHE A 75 12.17 -2.81 4.79
C PHE A 75 12.65 -2.95 6.24
N SER A 76 11.90 -2.42 7.20
CA SER A 76 12.12 -2.57 8.65
C SER A 76 13.58 -2.28 9.07
N SER A 77 14.17 -1.24 8.49
CA SER A 77 15.57 -0.84 8.68
C SER A 77 16.61 -1.89 8.23
N MET A 78 16.22 -2.95 7.52
CA MET A 78 17.14 -3.97 6.99
C MET A 78 17.71 -3.56 5.62
N THR A 79 18.32 -2.38 5.60
CA THR A 79 18.73 -1.65 4.39
C THR A 79 20.22 -1.44 4.29
N SER A 80 20.71 -1.20 3.08
CA SER A 80 22.11 -0.85 2.83
C SER A 80 22.26 0.04 1.59
N CYS A 81 23.26 0.92 1.61
CA CYS A 81 23.85 1.47 0.41
C CYS A 81 24.69 0.41 -0.30
N GLY A 82 24.53 0.32 -1.61
CA GLY A 82 25.48 -0.40 -2.46
C GLY A 82 26.57 0.52 -3.00
N ASN A 83 27.81 0.03 -3.08
CA ASN A 83 28.81 0.67 -3.93
C ASN A 83 28.42 0.59 -5.43
N PRO A 84 29.16 1.21 -6.38
CA PRO A 84 28.75 1.22 -7.79
C PRO A 84 28.49 -0.18 -8.41
N ALA A 85 29.18 -1.23 -7.96
CA ALA A 85 28.98 -2.59 -8.44
C ALA A 85 27.64 -3.22 -7.97
N LEU A 86 27.09 -2.71 -6.85
CA LEU A 86 25.84 -3.17 -6.26
C LEU A 86 24.68 -2.25 -6.63
N PHE A 87 24.86 -0.92 -6.53
CA PHE A 87 23.84 0.09 -6.82
C PHE A 87 23.59 0.26 -8.33
N LYS A 88 24.62 0.03 -9.17
CA LYS A 88 24.54 0.08 -10.64
C LYS A 88 23.78 1.30 -11.20
N SER A 89 24.05 2.49 -10.66
CA SER A 89 23.37 3.74 -11.02
C SER A 89 21.84 3.78 -10.79
N GLY A 90 21.27 2.81 -10.09
CA GLY A 90 19.84 2.70 -9.86
C GLY A 90 19.30 1.31 -10.20
N GLU A 91 19.88 0.62 -11.17
CA GLU A 91 19.48 -0.73 -11.56
C GLU A 91 19.60 -1.74 -10.40
N GLY A 92 20.44 -1.48 -9.40
CA GLY A 92 20.58 -2.32 -8.22
C GLY A 92 19.53 -2.11 -7.13
N CYS A 93 18.68 -1.09 -7.27
CA CYS A 93 17.65 -0.77 -6.29
C CYS A 93 16.65 -1.90 -6.13
N GLY A 94 16.27 -2.17 -4.87
CA GLY A 94 15.34 -3.24 -4.52
C GLY A 94 15.97 -4.63 -4.47
N SER A 95 17.22 -4.81 -4.94
CA SER A 95 17.90 -6.11 -4.90
C SER A 95 18.16 -6.61 -3.48
N CYS A 96 17.92 -7.91 -3.27
CA CYS A 96 18.06 -8.56 -1.96
C CYS A 96 19.29 -9.46 -1.86
N TYR A 97 19.94 -9.43 -0.70
CA TYR A 97 21.09 -10.27 -0.40
C TYR A 97 20.96 -10.89 0.99
N LYS A 98 21.48 -12.10 1.15
CA LYS A 98 21.87 -12.62 2.46
C LYS A 98 23.29 -12.18 2.75
N VAL A 99 23.55 -11.67 3.94
CA VAL A 99 24.89 -11.25 4.41
C VAL A 99 25.21 -11.85 5.76
N LYS A 100 26.46 -12.27 5.97
CA LYS A 100 26.96 -12.76 7.27
C LYS A 100 28.39 -12.33 7.51
N CYS A 101 28.79 -12.31 8.78
CA CYS A 101 30.16 -12.07 9.19
C CYS A 101 30.70 -13.25 10.00
N ASN A 102 32.02 -13.49 9.92
CA ASN A 102 32.69 -14.60 10.62
C ASN A 102 34.03 -14.19 11.27
N SER A 103 34.57 -13.02 10.94
CA SER A 103 35.93 -12.62 11.30
C SER A 103 36.05 -11.90 12.65
N HIS A 104 34.94 -11.43 13.22
CA HIS A 104 34.93 -10.69 14.47
C HIS A 104 34.30 -11.52 15.60
N PRO A 105 34.81 -11.48 16.85
CA PRO A 105 34.30 -12.30 17.95
C PRO A 105 32.81 -12.10 18.27
N ALA A 106 32.24 -10.94 17.91
CA ALA A 106 30.82 -10.66 18.09
C ALA A 106 29.92 -11.27 16.99
N CYS A 107 30.48 -11.76 15.89
CA CYS A 107 29.73 -12.32 14.78
C CYS A 107 29.00 -13.62 15.16
N SER A 108 27.70 -13.68 14.88
CA SER A 108 26.91 -14.89 15.10
C SER A 108 27.14 -15.99 14.05
N GLY A 109 27.70 -15.62 12.89
CA GLY A 109 27.79 -16.49 11.70
C GLY A 109 26.47 -16.74 10.98
N LYS A 110 25.34 -16.26 11.53
CA LYS A 110 24.01 -16.38 10.91
C LYS A 110 23.79 -15.25 9.90
N PRO A 111 23.14 -15.52 8.75
CA PRO A 111 22.92 -14.50 7.76
C PRO A 111 21.66 -13.68 8.01
N SER A 112 21.77 -12.38 7.75
CA SER A 112 20.66 -11.43 7.70
C SER A 112 20.29 -11.14 6.25
N THR A 113 19.01 -10.87 5.99
CA THR A 113 18.59 -10.34 4.67
C THR A 113 18.79 -8.83 4.68
N LEU A 114 19.34 -8.28 3.60
CA LEU A 114 19.40 -6.85 3.34
C LEU A 114 18.78 -6.51 1.99
N ILE A 115 18.38 -5.26 1.85
CA ILE A 115 17.85 -4.69 0.62
C ILE A 115 18.67 -3.45 0.25
N ILE A 116 19.03 -3.31 -1.03
CA ILE A 116 19.69 -2.10 -1.53
C ILE A 116 18.66 -0.98 -1.70
N THR A 117 18.80 0.09 -0.91
CA THR A 117 17.88 1.23 -0.93
C THR A 117 18.59 2.56 -1.19
N ASP A 118 19.91 2.56 -1.24
CA ASP A 118 20.72 3.76 -1.31
C ASP A 118 22.06 3.50 -2.03
N ALA A 119 22.80 4.58 -2.30
CA ALA A 119 24.05 4.55 -3.06
C ALA A 119 25.22 5.02 -2.20
N CYS A 120 26.32 4.26 -2.21
CA CYS A 120 27.58 4.72 -1.62
C CYS A 120 28.64 4.95 -2.70
N LEU A 121 28.86 6.22 -3.05
CA LEU A 121 29.63 6.62 -4.23
C LEU A 121 31.01 7.22 -3.91
N GLY A 122 31.47 7.17 -2.66
CA GLY A 122 32.73 7.78 -2.25
C GLY A 122 33.39 7.12 -1.04
N GLY A 123 34.64 7.50 -0.78
CA GLY A 123 35.41 7.02 0.37
C GLY A 123 35.58 5.50 0.39
N VAL A 124 35.40 4.89 1.56
CA VAL A 124 35.59 3.45 1.83
C VAL A 124 34.77 2.53 0.91
N CYS A 125 33.67 3.04 0.35
CA CYS A 125 32.82 2.29 -0.57
C CYS A 125 33.49 1.98 -1.92
N LEU A 126 34.56 2.71 -2.26
CA LEU A 126 35.31 2.50 -3.50
C LEU A 126 36.58 1.65 -3.29
N ASP A 127 36.93 1.29 -2.04
CA ASP A 127 38.17 0.58 -1.72
C ASP A 127 38.15 -0.90 -2.12
N LYS A 128 36.96 -1.47 -2.32
CA LYS A 128 36.74 -2.89 -2.65
C LYS A 128 35.77 -3.03 -3.81
N THR A 129 35.88 -4.16 -4.52
CA THR A 129 34.95 -4.53 -5.60
C THR A 129 33.50 -4.51 -5.14
N TYR A 130 33.23 -5.06 -3.97
CA TYR A 130 31.91 -5.05 -3.33
C TYR A 130 32.03 -4.44 -1.93
N HIS A 131 31.23 -3.42 -1.68
CA HIS A 131 31.12 -2.78 -0.39
C HIS A 131 29.67 -2.46 -0.05
N PHE A 132 29.24 -2.86 1.15
CA PHE A 132 27.91 -2.56 1.70
C PHE A 132 28.05 -1.54 2.82
N ASP A 133 27.48 -0.35 2.67
CA ASP A 133 27.34 0.57 3.81
C ASP A 133 25.95 0.36 4.40
N MET A 134 25.87 -0.33 5.52
CA MET A 134 24.63 -0.88 6.07
C MET A 134 23.94 0.11 7.00
N SER A 135 22.64 -0.07 7.23
CA SER A 135 22.01 0.54 8.39
C SER A 135 22.61 -0.01 9.70
N GLY A 136 22.57 0.78 10.78
CA GLY A 136 22.99 0.32 12.10
C GLY A 136 22.21 -0.92 12.58
N THR A 137 20.93 -1.02 12.20
CA THR A 137 20.07 -2.16 12.50
C THR A 137 20.57 -3.43 11.82
N LEU A 138 20.79 -3.38 10.50
CA LEU A 138 21.27 -4.51 9.72
C LEU A 138 22.66 -4.94 10.17
N PHE A 139 23.59 -3.98 10.35
CA PHE A 139 24.96 -4.28 10.75
C PHE A 139 25.00 -4.97 12.12
N GLY A 140 24.23 -4.46 13.08
CA GLY A 140 24.10 -5.07 14.40
C GLY A 140 23.45 -6.46 14.38
N SER A 141 22.50 -6.70 13.46
CA SER A 141 21.77 -7.98 13.37
C SER A 141 22.67 -9.19 13.05
N MET A 142 23.87 -8.97 12.50
CA MET A 142 24.84 -10.04 12.26
C MET A 142 25.54 -10.53 13.54
N ALA A 143 25.41 -9.79 14.65
CA ALA A 143 26.04 -10.12 15.92
C ALA A 143 25.29 -11.22 16.68
N TYR A 144 25.95 -11.82 17.68
CA TYR A 144 25.22 -12.54 18.74
C TYR A 144 24.26 -11.60 19.49
N PRO A 145 23.11 -12.11 19.97
CA PRO A 145 22.20 -11.31 20.80
C PRO A 145 22.93 -10.64 21.98
N GLY A 146 22.78 -9.32 22.12
CA GLY A 146 23.45 -8.51 23.13
C GLY A 146 24.88 -8.09 22.78
N LYS A 147 25.37 -8.37 21.56
CA LYS A 147 26.69 -7.95 21.06
C LYS A 147 26.60 -7.03 19.84
N GLU A 148 25.42 -6.49 19.56
CA GLU A 148 25.13 -5.65 18.40
C GLU A 148 26.01 -4.40 18.40
N ASP A 149 26.11 -3.70 19.53
CA ASP A 149 26.98 -2.53 19.67
C ASP A 149 28.45 -2.91 19.59
N VAL A 150 28.86 -4.04 20.16
CA VAL A 150 30.25 -4.51 20.08
C VAL A 150 30.64 -4.74 18.63
N LEU A 151 29.74 -5.29 17.81
CA LEU A 151 29.99 -5.43 16.38
C LEU A 151 30.03 -4.07 15.68
N ARG A 152 29.06 -3.18 15.93
CA ARG A 152 29.03 -1.82 15.35
C ARG A 152 30.31 -1.02 15.60
N HIS A 153 30.94 -1.16 16.77
CA HIS A 153 32.21 -0.50 17.09
C HIS A 153 33.43 -1.07 16.33
N ALA A 154 33.30 -2.19 15.62
CA ALA A 154 34.37 -2.70 14.75
C ALA A 154 34.63 -1.78 13.55
N GLY A 155 33.68 -0.91 13.19
CA GLY A 155 33.79 0.00 12.06
C GLY A 155 33.67 -0.74 10.72
N ILE A 156 34.81 -1.15 10.15
CA ILE A 156 34.88 -1.84 8.86
C ILE A 156 35.04 -3.35 9.09
N LEU A 157 34.19 -4.16 8.47
CA LEU A 157 34.13 -5.60 8.67
C LEU A 157 34.13 -6.36 7.34
N PRO A 158 34.95 -7.40 7.15
CA PRO A 158 34.79 -8.29 6.01
C PRO A 158 33.57 -9.19 6.21
N VAL A 159 32.73 -9.27 5.19
CA VAL A 159 31.47 -10.03 5.18
C VAL A 159 31.42 -10.98 3.99
N GLN A 160 30.56 -11.97 4.10
CA GLN A 160 30.17 -12.82 2.98
C GLN A 160 28.73 -12.50 2.59
N PHE A 161 28.45 -12.43 1.29
CA PHE A 161 27.12 -12.14 0.80
C PHE A 161 26.72 -13.06 -0.36
N ALA A 162 25.44 -13.30 -0.52
CA ALA A 162 24.87 -14.02 -1.65
C ALA A 162 23.57 -13.35 -2.06
N ARG A 163 23.39 -13.15 -3.38
CA ARG A 163 22.13 -12.61 -3.91
C ARG A 163 21.03 -13.64 -3.72
N VAL A 164 19.86 -13.17 -3.29
CA VAL A 164 18.68 -14.02 -3.05
C VAL A 164 17.43 -13.34 -3.60
N PRO A 165 16.36 -14.11 -3.88
CA PRO A 165 15.07 -13.51 -4.16
C PRO A 165 14.57 -12.64 -3.00
N CYS A 166 13.94 -11.51 -3.32
CA CYS A 166 13.20 -10.68 -2.39
C CYS A 166 11.85 -11.32 -2.05
N GLU A 167 11.44 -11.17 -0.80
CA GLU A 167 10.15 -11.62 -0.28
C GLU A 167 9.49 -10.50 0.53
N TYR A 168 8.32 -10.06 0.07
CA TYR A 168 7.49 -9.02 0.69
C TYR A 168 6.09 -9.58 1.01
N PRO A 169 5.93 -10.44 2.04
CA PRO A 169 4.66 -11.09 2.34
C PRO A 169 3.52 -10.09 2.54
N GLY A 170 2.42 -10.28 1.79
CA GLY A 170 1.24 -9.43 1.89
C GLY A 170 1.39 -8.06 1.22
N ARG A 171 2.48 -7.81 0.49
CA ARG A 171 2.63 -6.64 -0.39
C ARG A 171 2.48 -7.08 -1.84
N ASN A 172 1.91 -6.20 -2.65
CA ASN A 172 2.00 -6.28 -4.09
C ASN A 172 3.00 -5.21 -4.56
N ILE A 173 3.50 -5.37 -5.78
CA ILE A 173 4.25 -4.31 -6.44
C ILE A 173 3.45 -3.01 -6.45
N ALA A 174 4.10 -1.91 -6.10
CA ALA A 174 3.49 -0.60 -6.01
C ALA A 174 4.11 0.35 -7.03
N PHE A 175 3.29 1.32 -7.47
CA PHE A 175 3.69 2.37 -8.39
C PHE A 175 3.36 3.72 -7.74
N HIS A 176 4.40 4.49 -7.44
CA HIS A 176 4.27 5.84 -6.91
C HIS A 176 4.54 6.84 -8.04
N VAL A 177 3.63 7.78 -8.29
CA VAL A 177 3.83 8.84 -9.29
C VAL A 177 4.55 10.02 -8.62
N GLU A 178 5.72 10.38 -9.12
CA GLU A 178 6.60 11.41 -8.55
C GLU A 178 5.99 12.82 -8.64
N GLU A 179 6.27 13.68 -7.66
CA GLU A 179 5.74 15.06 -7.50
C GLU A 179 5.94 15.93 -8.76
N GLY A 180 7.02 15.72 -9.52
CA GLY A 180 7.32 16.46 -10.75
C GLY A 180 6.46 16.08 -11.96
N SER A 181 5.63 15.05 -11.85
CA SER A 181 4.82 14.54 -12.95
C SER A 181 3.70 15.49 -13.34
N ASN A 182 3.51 15.66 -14.65
CA ASN A 182 2.50 16.50 -15.28
C ASN A 182 2.04 15.85 -16.60
N PRO A 183 1.00 16.36 -17.28
CA PRO A 183 0.48 15.69 -18.47
C PRO A 183 1.51 15.40 -19.57
N ASN A 184 2.66 16.07 -19.62
CA ASN A 184 3.70 15.89 -20.64
C ASN A 184 4.98 15.23 -20.10
N TYR A 185 5.03 14.92 -18.81
CA TYR A 185 6.17 14.31 -18.13
C TYR A 185 5.65 13.41 -17.02
N LEU A 186 5.85 12.10 -17.12
CA LEU A 186 5.45 11.17 -16.06
C LEU A 186 6.67 10.48 -15.51
N ALA A 187 6.87 10.54 -14.20
CA ALA A 187 7.89 9.76 -13.50
C ALA A 187 7.22 8.87 -12.46
N ILE A 188 7.63 7.60 -12.42
CA ILE A 188 7.10 6.60 -11.49
C ILE A 188 8.22 5.90 -10.76
N LEU A 189 8.09 5.79 -9.45
CA LEU A 189 8.87 4.90 -8.60
C LEU A 189 8.17 3.55 -8.53
N VAL A 190 8.91 2.47 -8.77
CA VAL A 190 8.43 1.09 -8.59
C VAL A 190 8.96 0.57 -7.25
N GLU A 191 8.08 -0.01 -6.44
CA GLU A 191 8.44 -0.53 -5.12
C GLU A 191 7.90 -1.95 -4.91
N TYR A 192 8.57 -2.71 -4.03
CA TYR A 192 8.18 -4.06 -3.60
C TYR A 192 8.22 -5.10 -4.72
N GLU A 193 9.26 -5.03 -5.56
CA GLU A 193 9.55 -6.02 -6.58
C GLU A 193 9.95 -7.36 -5.95
N ASP A 194 8.97 -8.21 -5.67
CA ASP A 194 9.20 -9.59 -5.26
C ASP A 194 9.98 -10.39 -6.31
N GLY A 195 10.77 -11.37 -5.85
CA GLY A 195 11.61 -12.17 -6.74
C GLY A 195 12.96 -11.50 -6.97
N ASP A 196 13.25 -11.02 -8.18
CA ASP A 196 14.61 -10.59 -8.51
C ASP A 196 15.05 -9.31 -7.77
N GLY A 197 14.08 -8.46 -7.40
CA GLY A 197 14.28 -7.20 -6.68
C GLY A 197 14.70 -6.03 -7.58
N ASP A 198 15.26 -6.29 -8.77
CA ASP A 198 15.70 -5.27 -9.72
C ASP A 198 15.03 -5.39 -11.10
N LEU A 199 14.98 -4.27 -11.81
CA LEU A 199 14.32 -4.13 -13.10
C LEU A 199 15.31 -3.67 -14.17
N ARG A 200 15.31 -4.37 -15.31
CA ARG A 200 16.03 -3.98 -16.53
C ARG A 200 15.26 -2.98 -17.38
N SER A 201 13.94 -3.05 -17.35
CA SER A 201 13.11 -2.14 -18.16
C SER A 201 11.71 -2.00 -17.61
N VAL A 202 11.17 -0.80 -17.74
CA VAL A 202 9.76 -0.47 -17.49
C VAL A 202 9.16 0.10 -18.77
N ASP A 203 8.05 -0.48 -19.23
CA ASP A 203 7.25 0.05 -20.33
C ASP A 203 5.89 0.51 -19.82
N ILE A 204 5.33 1.52 -20.47
CA ILE A 204 4.01 2.07 -20.19
C ILE A 204 3.10 1.99 -21.42
N MET A 205 1.82 1.75 -21.20
CA MET A 205 0.79 1.75 -22.24
C MET A 205 -0.39 2.62 -21.81
N GLU A 206 -0.69 3.63 -22.60
CA GLU A 206 -1.95 4.38 -22.54
C GLU A 206 -3.11 3.50 -23.02
N SER A 207 -4.06 3.20 -22.15
CA SER A 207 -5.21 2.37 -22.50
C SER A 207 -6.39 3.25 -22.91
N SER A 208 -7.00 2.97 -24.06
CA SER A 208 -8.21 3.67 -24.49
C SER A 208 -9.46 3.04 -23.88
N SER A 209 -10.28 3.83 -23.19
CA SER A 209 -11.61 3.43 -22.71
C SER A 209 -12.71 3.61 -23.76
N SER A 210 -12.40 4.14 -24.95
CA SER A 210 -13.38 4.43 -25.99
C SER A 210 -13.11 3.68 -27.30
N ALA A 211 -14.15 3.03 -27.83
CA ALA A 211 -14.17 2.39 -29.15
C ALA A 211 -13.98 3.38 -30.34
N GLN A 212 -13.70 4.66 -30.03
CA GLN A 212 -13.54 5.77 -30.97
C GLN A 212 -12.11 6.37 -30.94
N SER A 213 -11.19 5.77 -30.18
CA SER A 213 -9.86 6.33 -29.95
C SER A 213 -8.83 5.89 -31.00
N THR A 214 -8.11 6.86 -31.57
CA THR A 214 -6.93 6.66 -32.44
C THR A 214 -5.63 6.39 -31.68
N TYR A 215 -5.67 6.17 -30.36
CA TYR A 215 -4.48 5.93 -29.53
C TYR A 215 -4.07 4.45 -29.59
N SER A 216 -2.78 4.20 -29.81
CA SER A 216 -2.24 2.85 -29.96
C SER A 216 -2.16 2.14 -28.61
N ASN A 217 -2.70 0.92 -28.51
CA ASN A 217 -2.41 -0.05 -27.44
C ASN A 217 -0.95 -0.57 -27.53
N ALA A 218 0.01 0.34 -27.66
CA ALA A 218 1.42 0.06 -27.86
C ALA A 218 2.19 0.31 -26.56
N TRP A 219 3.09 -0.60 -26.24
CA TRP A 219 4.05 -0.43 -25.15
C TRP A 219 5.09 0.61 -25.56
N THR A 220 5.26 1.62 -24.72
CA THR A 220 6.28 2.66 -24.87
C THR A 220 7.32 2.46 -23.76
N PRO A 221 8.61 2.32 -24.10
CA PRO A 221 9.65 2.19 -23.08
C PRO A 221 9.80 3.49 -22.29
N MET A 222 9.84 3.38 -20.97
CA MET A 222 10.24 4.47 -20.08
C MET A 222 11.76 4.53 -19.98
N ARG A 223 12.29 5.69 -19.63
CA ARG A 223 13.71 5.92 -19.41
C ARG A 223 14.00 5.87 -17.93
N GLU A 224 15.09 5.25 -17.51
CA GLU A 224 15.58 5.38 -16.14
C GLU A 224 15.92 6.86 -15.88
N SER A 225 15.47 7.38 -14.73
CA SER A 225 15.78 8.73 -14.28
C SER A 225 16.94 8.69 -13.27
N TRP A 226 16.70 8.08 -12.11
CA TRP A 226 17.68 7.84 -11.05
C TRP A 226 17.08 6.86 -10.03
N GLY A 227 17.88 5.94 -9.50
CA GLY A 227 17.37 4.96 -8.53
C GLY A 227 16.34 4.02 -9.17
N ALA A 228 15.22 3.78 -8.48
CA ALA A 228 14.10 2.99 -9.01
C ALA A 228 13.04 3.85 -9.73
N ILE A 229 13.38 5.08 -10.14
CA ILE A 229 12.46 6.03 -10.79
C ILE A 229 12.59 5.95 -12.32
N TRP A 230 11.46 5.70 -12.99
CA TRP A 230 11.33 5.60 -14.45
C TRP A 230 10.49 6.75 -14.99
N ARG A 231 10.95 7.43 -16.03
CA ARG A 231 10.30 8.60 -16.62
C ARG A 231 9.92 8.45 -18.09
N LEU A 232 8.88 9.16 -18.49
CA LEU A 232 8.45 9.31 -19.87
C LEU A 232 8.15 10.78 -20.16
N ASP A 233 8.92 11.37 -21.08
CA ASP A 233 8.74 12.72 -21.58
C ASP A 233 7.99 12.69 -22.93
N THR A 234 6.92 13.47 -23.08
CA THR A 234 6.11 13.51 -24.32
C THR A 234 5.78 14.93 -24.76
N SER A 235 5.80 15.17 -26.07
CA SER A 235 5.37 16.45 -26.66
C SER A 235 3.85 16.66 -26.62
N ARG A 236 3.09 15.59 -26.43
CA ARG A 236 1.63 15.62 -26.24
C ARG A 236 1.26 15.20 -24.81
N PRO A 237 0.09 15.64 -24.31
CA PRO A 237 -0.44 15.12 -23.07
C PRO A 237 -0.63 13.59 -23.11
N LEU A 238 -0.12 12.91 -22.09
CA LEU A 238 -0.38 11.52 -21.77
C LEU A 238 -1.82 11.36 -21.29
N ARG A 239 -2.47 10.28 -21.71
CA ARG A 239 -3.86 9.96 -21.40
C ARG A 239 -3.95 8.55 -20.81
N GLY A 240 -4.16 8.51 -19.49
CA GLY A 240 -4.43 7.24 -18.82
C GLY A 240 -5.84 6.68 -19.10
N PRO A 241 -6.18 5.54 -18.50
CA PRO A 241 -5.36 4.80 -17.53
C PRO A 241 -4.12 4.16 -18.15
N PHE A 242 -3.05 4.02 -17.37
CA PHE A 242 -1.81 3.42 -17.84
C PHE A 242 -1.63 2.01 -17.30
N SER A 243 -1.26 1.11 -18.19
CA SER A 243 -0.72 -0.20 -17.84
C SER A 243 0.80 -0.13 -17.80
N ILE A 244 1.42 -0.84 -16.87
CA ILE A 244 2.88 -0.93 -16.71
C ILE A 244 3.33 -2.35 -16.99
N ARG A 245 4.41 -2.51 -17.76
CA ARG A 245 5.10 -3.78 -17.96
C ARG A 245 6.51 -3.67 -17.42
N LEU A 246 6.87 -4.64 -16.60
CA LEU A 246 8.15 -4.70 -15.92
C LEU A 246 8.92 -5.90 -16.43
N THR A 247 10.21 -5.74 -16.66
CA THR A 247 11.13 -6.84 -16.99
C THR A 247 12.26 -6.86 -15.97
N THR A 248 12.42 -7.98 -15.27
CA THR A 248 13.47 -8.16 -14.25
C THR A 248 14.86 -8.26 -14.87
N ASP A 249 15.90 -7.80 -14.17
CA ASP A 249 17.28 -7.82 -14.68
C ASP A 249 17.86 -9.24 -14.78
N THR A 250 17.69 -10.05 -13.72
CA THR A 250 18.43 -11.32 -13.63
C THR A 250 17.75 -12.48 -14.36
N SER A 251 16.42 -12.57 -14.30
CA SER A 251 15.67 -13.71 -14.83
C SER A 251 14.91 -13.44 -16.13
N ASP A 252 15.00 -12.22 -16.68
CA ASP A 252 14.24 -11.78 -17.87
C ASP A 252 12.72 -12.06 -17.79
N ARG A 253 12.17 -12.15 -16.57
CA ARG A 253 10.74 -12.36 -16.35
C ARG A 253 9.99 -11.05 -16.55
N THR A 254 8.81 -11.16 -17.16
CA THR A 254 7.94 -10.01 -17.39
C THR A 254 6.68 -10.08 -16.55
N LEU A 255 6.30 -8.96 -15.93
CA LEU A 255 5.01 -8.76 -15.27
C LEU A 255 4.24 -7.64 -15.97
N VAL A 256 2.93 -7.82 -16.17
CA VAL A 256 2.05 -6.78 -16.73
C VAL A 256 1.01 -6.40 -15.69
N ALA A 257 1.10 -5.16 -15.22
CA ALA A 257 0.17 -4.51 -14.32
C ALA A 257 -0.80 -3.65 -15.13
N ARG A 258 -2.05 -4.09 -15.30
CA ARG A 258 -3.01 -3.42 -16.20
C ARG A 258 -3.73 -2.29 -15.50
N ASN A 259 -3.80 -1.12 -16.15
CA ASN A 259 -4.53 0.06 -15.69
C ASN A 259 -4.21 0.47 -14.23
N VAL A 260 -2.97 0.28 -13.81
CA VAL A 260 -2.54 0.52 -12.42
C VAL A 260 -2.31 1.99 -12.08
N ILE A 261 -2.20 2.86 -13.08
CA ILE A 261 -2.21 4.32 -12.88
C ILE A 261 -3.48 4.86 -13.54
N PRO A 262 -4.45 5.39 -12.77
CA PRO A 262 -5.74 5.82 -13.31
C PRO A 262 -5.62 7.06 -14.19
N ALA A 263 -6.62 7.37 -15.02
CA ALA A 263 -6.58 8.50 -15.97
C ALA A 263 -6.50 9.88 -15.30
N ASN A 264 -7.05 10.00 -14.09
CA ASN A 264 -7.09 11.18 -13.25
C ASN A 264 -5.95 11.21 -12.21
N TRP A 265 -4.86 10.49 -12.47
CA TRP A 265 -3.65 10.52 -11.64
C TRP A 265 -3.25 11.99 -11.37
N GLN A 266 -3.12 12.31 -10.08
CA GLN A 266 -2.76 13.62 -9.56
C GLN A 266 -1.92 13.37 -8.30
N PRO A 267 -0.80 14.06 -8.07
CA PRO A 267 -0.16 14.08 -6.77
C PRO A 267 -1.04 14.88 -5.81
N ASN A 268 -2.01 14.23 -5.14
CA ASN A 268 -2.93 14.90 -4.23
C ASN A 268 -2.44 14.78 -2.79
N GLN A 269 -2.09 15.87 -2.11
CA GLN A 269 -1.53 15.84 -0.75
C GLN A 269 -1.71 17.25 -0.12
N VAL A 270 -1.67 17.38 1.22
CA VAL A 270 -1.65 18.69 1.92
C VAL A 270 -0.22 19.10 2.15
N LYS A 271 0.19 20.24 1.58
CA LYS A 271 1.55 20.79 1.65
C LYS A 271 1.54 22.08 2.43
N CYS A 272 2.45 22.26 3.37
CA CYS A 272 2.63 23.59 3.96
C CYS A 272 3.58 24.45 3.11
N THR A 273 3.29 25.75 3.05
CA THR A 273 4.07 26.75 2.31
C THR A 273 4.25 28.02 3.13
N GLY A 274 5.25 28.85 2.78
CA GLY A 274 5.44 30.17 3.38
C GLY A 274 5.97 30.18 4.82
N ASN A 275 6.34 29.03 5.39
CA ASN A 275 7.03 28.93 6.69
C ASN A 275 8.39 28.24 6.51
N ALA A 276 9.44 28.74 7.16
CA ALA A 276 10.80 28.19 7.04
C ALA A 276 10.90 26.72 7.51
N ALA A 277 10.03 26.32 8.44
CA ALA A 277 9.97 24.95 8.93
C ALA A 277 9.27 23.98 7.97
N CYS A 278 8.66 24.46 6.89
CA CYS A 278 8.03 23.60 5.89
C CYS A 278 9.07 22.75 5.15
N SER A 279 8.83 21.45 5.13
CA SER A 279 9.58 20.50 4.30
C SER A 279 9.23 20.62 2.82
N GLU A 280 8.07 21.21 2.52
CA GLU A 280 7.42 21.17 1.20
C GLU A 280 7.02 19.76 0.75
N SER A 281 7.27 18.74 1.56
CA SER A 281 6.72 17.40 1.40
C SER A 281 5.29 17.40 1.93
N PRO A 282 4.34 16.92 1.14
CA PRO A 282 2.95 16.99 1.55
C PRO A 282 2.51 15.70 2.26
N VAL A 283 1.44 15.81 3.05
CA VAL A 283 0.90 14.74 3.88
C VAL A 283 -0.51 14.38 3.45
N THR A 284 -0.90 13.12 3.64
CA THR A 284 -2.29 12.69 3.45
C THR A 284 -3.03 12.78 4.77
N VAL A 285 -4.20 13.43 4.77
CA VAL A 285 -5.06 13.56 5.93
C VAL A 285 -6.48 13.12 5.58
N VAL A 286 -7.20 12.63 6.57
CA VAL A 286 -8.63 12.31 6.48
C VAL A 286 -9.39 13.34 7.31
N VAL A 287 -10.47 13.89 6.76
CA VAL A 287 -11.35 14.80 7.50
C VAL A 287 -12.25 13.97 8.40
N THR A 288 -12.02 14.04 9.71
CA THR A 288 -12.73 13.21 10.70
C THR A 288 -13.69 13.99 11.58
N ASP A 289 -13.60 15.32 11.58
CA ASP A 289 -14.38 16.19 12.46
C ASP A 289 -14.64 17.55 11.79
N GLU A 290 -15.59 18.29 12.34
CA GLU A 290 -15.86 19.68 12.00
C GLU A 290 -15.17 20.59 13.02
N CYS A 291 -14.40 21.58 12.56
CA CYS A 291 -13.92 22.65 13.43
C CYS A 291 -14.93 23.81 13.44
N PRO A 292 -15.66 24.05 14.55
CA PRO A 292 -16.67 25.10 14.59
C PRO A 292 -16.08 26.47 14.95
N GLY A 293 -16.44 27.49 14.17
CA GLY A 293 -16.15 28.89 14.52
C GLY A 293 -14.69 29.32 14.39
N GLY A 294 -14.43 30.58 14.75
CA GLY A 294 -13.07 31.13 14.79
C GLY A 294 -12.31 31.02 13.46
N PRO A 295 -10.98 30.74 13.49
CA PRO A 295 -10.14 30.64 12.29
C PRO A 295 -10.64 29.67 11.22
N CYS A 296 -11.46 28.69 11.60
CA CYS A 296 -12.03 27.70 10.70
C CYS A 296 -13.11 28.27 9.76
N LEU A 297 -13.66 29.45 10.08
CA LEU A 297 -14.63 30.16 9.23
C LEU A 297 -14.02 31.37 8.49
N ASP A 298 -12.74 31.66 8.70
CA ASP A 298 -12.08 32.85 8.14
C ASP A 298 -11.79 32.70 6.63
N GLU A 299 -11.71 31.46 6.12
CA GLU A 299 -11.35 31.15 4.74
C GLU A 299 -12.28 30.09 4.15
N PRO A 300 -12.43 30.02 2.82
CA PRO A 300 -13.22 28.98 2.16
C PRO A 300 -12.76 27.55 2.45
N ALA A 301 -11.49 27.36 2.83
CA ALA A 301 -10.96 26.08 3.26
C ALA A 301 -9.94 26.29 4.39
N HIS A 302 -10.20 25.64 5.52
CA HIS A 302 -9.32 25.63 6.69
C HIS A 302 -9.17 24.19 7.19
N PHE A 303 -7.93 23.76 7.41
CA PHE A 303 -7.62 22.44 7.95
C PHE A 303 -7.09 22.62 9.38
N ASP A 304 -7.92 22.32 10.37
CA ASP A 304 -7.45 22.15 11.75
C ASP A 304 -6.89 20.74 11.90
N MET A 305 -5.57 20.62 11.70
CA MET A 305 -4.91 19.32 11.63
C MET A 305 -4.42 18.87 13.00
N SER A 306 -4.50 17.56 13.25
CA SER A 306 -3.81 16.95 14.39
C SER A 306 -2.33 17.34 14.41
N GLY A 307 -1.76 17.48 15.60
CA GLY A 307 -0.33 17.83 15.74
C GLY A 307 0.61 16.83 15.04
N THR A 308 0.19 15.59 14.86
CA THR A 308 0.91 14.57 14.07
C THR A 308 0.94 14.96 12.59
N ALA A 309 -0.21 15.18 11.97
CA ALA A 309 -0.30 15.58 10.56
C ALA A 309 0.38 16.94 10.31
N PHE A 310 0.15 17.91 11.20
CA PHE A 310 0.75 19.24 11.09
C PHE A 310 2.28 19.19 11.18
N GLY A 311 2.82 18.44 12.14
CA GLY A 311 4.26 18.26 12.31
C GLY A 311 4.92 17.45 11.20
N ALA A 312 4.19 16.52 10.57
CA ALA A 312 4.70 15.71 9.46
C ALA A 312 4.98 16.52 8.18
N MET A 313 4.39 17.72 8.05
CA MET A 313 4.75 18.65 6.97
C MET A 313 6.06 19.40 7.22
N ALA A 314 6.65 19.29 8.42
CA ALA A 314 7.86 20.01 8.78
C ALA A 314 9.13 19.31 8.30
N ARG A 315 10.22 20.08 8.16
CA ARG A 315 11.57 19.52 7.97
C ARG A 315 11.94 18.62 9.15
N PRO A 316 12.81 17.61 8.94
CA PRO A 316 13.30 16.77 10.03
C PRO A 316 13.80 17.60 11.23
N GLY A 317 13.31 17.28 12.42
CA GLY A 317 13.64 18.01 13.66
C GLY A 317 12.92 19.36 13.88
N GLN A 318 12.11 19.83 12.92
CA GLN A 318 11.43 21.14 12.99
C GLN A 318 9.91 21.03 13.22
N ALA A 319 9.40 19.84 13.54
CA ALA A 319 7.96 19.61 13.78
C ALA A 319 7.38 20.56 14.84
N ASP A 320 8.08 20.75 15.96
CA ASP A 320 7.62 21.65 17.03
C ASP A 320 7.68 23.12 16.61
N GLN A 321 8.66 23.51 15.80
CA GLN A 321 8.74 24.86 15.26
C GLN A 321 7.55 25.16 14.34
N LEU A 322 7.19 24.19 13.49
CA LEU A 322 6.04 24.34 12.60
C LEU A 322 4.74 24.41 13.42
N ARG A 323 4.52 23.50 14.38
CA ARG A 323 3.34 23.53 15.26
C ARG A 323 3.20 24.86 16.02
N ASN A 324 4.32 25.38 16.53
CA ASN A 324 4.34 26.65 17.27
C ASN A 324 4.05 27.87 16.39
N ALA A 325 4.13 27.75 15.07
CA ALA A 325 3.71 28.82 14.16
C ALA A 325 2.19 29.04 14.18
N GLY A 326 1.40 28.05 14.62
CA GLY A 326 -0.05 28.12 14.68
C GLY A 326 -0.67 28.10 13.29
N ARG A 327 -1.03 29.27 12.75
CA ARG A 327 -1.67 29.40 11.43
C ARG A 327 -0.61 29.53 10.34
N ILE A 328 -0.60 28.61 9.39
CA ILE A 328 0.32 28.62 8.24
C ILE A 328 -0.45 28.53 6.92
N GLN A 329 0.20 28.94 5.83
CA GLN A 329 -0.35 28.76 4.49
C GLN A 329 -0.15 27.31 4.05
N ILE A 330 -1.15 26.76 3.37
CA ILE A 330 -1.12 25.42 2.83
C ILE A 330 -1.61 25.41 1.38
N GLN A 331 -1.18 24.38 0.65
CA GLN A 331 -1.79 23.96 -0.60
C GLN A 331 -2.38 22.58 -0.36
N TYR A 332 -3.53 22.27 -0.94
CA TYR A 332 -4.17 20.98 -0.76
C TYR A 332 -4.84 20.50 -2.04
N SER A 333 -4.92 19.19 -2.19
CA SER A 333 -5.76 18.52 -3.18
C SER A 333 -6.32 17.23 -2.61
N ARG A 334 -7.46 16.79 -3.13
CA ARG A 334 -8.21 15.64 -2.62
C ARG A 334 -7.72 14.32 -3.23
N VAL A 335 -7.27 13.39 -2.39
CA VAL A 335 -6.88 12.00 -2.75
C VAL A 335 -8.04 11.02 -2.69
N GLU A 336 -7.82 9.84 -3.24
CA GLU A 336 -8.53 8.64 -2.80
C GLU A 336 -8.00 8.16 -1.44
N CYS A 337 -8.89 7.76 -0.55
CA CYS A 337 -8.57 7.08 0.70
C CYS A 337 -8.15 5.63 0.42
N ASN A 338 -7.02 5.23 1.00
CA ASN A 338 -6.56 3.84 1.00
C ASN A 338 -6.22 3.42 2.43
N TYR A 339 -7.03 2.52 2.98
CA TYR A 339 -6.85 2.01 4.34
C TYR A 339 -6.10 0.67 4.40
N HIS A 340 -5.41 0.27 3.32
CA HIS A 340 -4.47 -0.86 3.25
C HIS A 340 -4.92 -2.15 3.97
N GLY A 341 -5.86 -2.87 3.37
CA GLY A 341 -6.35 -4.15 3.90
C GLY A 341 -7.36 -4.01 5.05
N ILE A 342 -7.82 -2.79 5.32
CA ILE A 342 -8.96 -2.54 6.20
C ILE A 342 -10.22 -2.47 5.34
N ASP A 343 -11.14 -3.40 5.57
CA ASP A 343 -12.46 -3.39 4.96
C ASP A 343 -13.36 -2.34 5.62
N VAL A 344 -14.32 -1.83 4.85
CA VAL A 344 -15.36 -0.91 5.33
C VAL A 344 -16.01 -1.47 6.59
N ALA A 345 -16.04 -0.65 7.62
CA ALA A 345 -16.67 -0.96 8.89
C ALA A 345 -18.01 -0.23 9.03
N PHE A 346 -18.93 -0.92 9.68
CA PHE A 346 -20.29 -0.49 9.94
C PHE A 346 -20.51 -0.57 11.44
N HIS A 347 -20.29 0.54 12.14
CA HIS A 347 -20.52 0.64 13.56
C HIS A 347 -21.99 1.01 13.81
N VAL A 348 -22.77 0.05 14.29
CA VAL A 348 -24.20 0.26 14.57
C VAL A 348 -24.34 1.09 15.84
N ASP A 349 -25.04 2.21 15.74
CA ASP A 349 -25.23 3.13 16.86
C ASP A 349 -25.94 2.44 18.04
N GLY A 350 -25.53 2.79 19.27
CA GLY A 350 -26.07 2.23 20.51
C GLY A 350 -27.58 2.46 20.72
N GLY A 351 -28.16 3.49 20.09
CA GLY A 351 -29.60 3.76 20.12
C GLY A 351 -30.42 2.95 19.12
N SER A 352 -29.77 2.16 18.25
CA SER A 352 -30.46 1.33 17.24
C SER A 352 -31.34 0.25 17.89
N ASN A 353 -32.52 0.04 17.31
CA ASN A 353 -33.53 -0.91 17.76
C ASN A 353 -34.33 -1.45 16.55
N PRO A 354 -35.30 -2.37 16.72
CA PRO A 354 -36.02 -2.93 15.58
C PRO A 354 -36.73 -1.92 14.67
N ASN A 355 -37.06 -0.72 15.15
CA ASN A 355 -37.83 0.29 14.41
C ASN A 355 -36.98 1.53 14.01
N TYR A 356 -35.72 1.57 14.42
CA TYR A 356 -34.77 2.64 14.18
C TYR A 356 -33.36 2.07 14.01
N PHE A 357 -32.70 2.35 12.90
CA PHE A 357 -31.35 1.86 12.64
C PHE A 357 -30.45 3.02 12.27
N ALA A 358 -29.31 3.16 12.95
CA ALA A 358 -28.27 4.11 12.60
C ALA A 358 -26.90 3.42 12.58
N VAL A 359 -26.07 3.84 11.63
CA VAL A 359 -24.76 3.23 11.40
C VAL A 359 -23.75 4.30 11.02
N LEU A 360 -22.61 4.30 11.72
CA LEU A 360 -21.41 5.02 11.32
C LEU A 360 -20.64 4.15 10.34
N ILE A 361 -20.27 4.72 9.20
CA ILE A 361 -19.48 4.04 8.18
C ILE A 361 -18.05 4.58 8.28
N GLU A 362 -17.09 3.65 8.26
CA GLU A 362 -15.66 3.96 8.41
C GLU A 362 -14.85 3.15 7.40
N TYR A 363 -13.68 3.68 7.03
CA TYR A 363 -12.68 3.04 6.18
C TYR A 363 -13.12 2.82 4.73
N GLU A 364 -13.94 3.72 4.19
CA GLU A 364 -14.34 3.75 2.79
C GLU A 364 -13.13 4.09 1.91
N GLY A 365 -12.69 3.13 1.11
CA GLY A 365 -11.67 3.36 0.09
C GLY A 365 -12.17 4.24 -1.05
N GLY A 366 -11.29 4.55 -2.00
CA GLY A 366 -11.63 5.36 -3.17
C GLY A 366 -11.90 6.79 -2.74
N ASP A 367 -12.99 7.41 -3.17
CA ASP A 367 -13.25 8.82 -2.86
C ASP A 367 -13.34 9.16 -1.36
N GLY A 368 -13.69 8.20 -0.50
CA GLY A 368 -13.72 8.38 0.96
C GLY A 368 -14.88 9.23 1.50
N ASP A 369 -15.72 9.82 0.64
CA ASP A 369 -16.98 10.46 1.01
C ASP A 369 -18.18 9.74 0.40
N LEU A 370 -19.35 9.87 1.04
CA LEU A 370 -20.59 9.25 0.60
C LEU A 370 -21.66 10.31 0.32
N ALA A 371 -22.22 10.30 -0.88
CA ALA A 371 -23.40 11.11 -1.23
C ALA A 371 -24.71 10.45 -0.77
N ALA A 372 -24.76 9.12 -0.72
CA ALA A 372 -25.94 8.40 -0.31
C ALA A 372 -25.61 7.04 0.30
N VAL A 373 -26.49 6.59 1.20
CA VAL A 373 -26.48 5.24 1.76
C VAL A 373 -27.90 4.69 1.69
N ASP A 374 -28.06 3.50 1.13
CA ASP A 374 -29.32 2.78 1.10
C ASP A 374 -29.23 1.47 1.87
N ILE A 375 -30.36 1.04 2.43
CA ILE A 375 -30.49 -0.23 3.15
C ILE A 375 -31.52 -1.14 2.49
N MET A 376 -31.22 -2.44 2.46
CA MET A 376 -32.12 -3.49 2.00
C MET A 376 -32.24 -4.59 3.04
N GLN A 377 -33.49 -4.93 3.37
CA GLN A 377 -33.85 -5.92 4.38
C GLN A 377 -33.99 -7.33 3.79
N GLN A 378 -33.98 -8.35 4.66
CA GLN A 378 -34.20 -9.73 4.25
C GLN A 378 -35.54 -9.91 3.53
N GLY A 379 -35.49 -10.58 2.37
CA GLY A 379 -36.68 -10.87 1.56
C GLY A 379 -37.22 -9.67 0.77
N SER A 380 -36.59 -8.49 0.87
CA SER A 380 -36.85 -7.34 0.01
C SER A 380 -35.96 -7.39 -1.25
N THR A 381 -36.42 -6.79 -2.33
CA THR A 381 -35.62 -6.46 -3.52
C THR A 381 -35.46 -4.96 -3.73
N SER A 382 -36.02 -4.15 -2.83
CA SER A 382 -36.02 -2.69 -2.93
C SER A 382 -35.06 -2.08 -1.92
N TRP A 383 -34.26 -1.13 -2.40
CA TRP A 383 -33.39 -0.26 -1.61
C TRP A 383 -34.20 0.87 -0.99
N VAL A 384 -33.98 1.13 0.30
CA VAL A 384 -34.58 2.24 1.03
C VAL A 384 -33.49 3.25 1.35
N PRO A 385 -33.62 4.52 0.94
CA PRO A 385 -32.61 5.54 1.23
C PRO A 385 -32.56 5.83 2.73
N MET A 386 -31.35 5.91 3.26
CA MET A 386 -31.08 6.36 4.62
C MET A 386 -30.85 7.87 4.62
N GLN A 387 -31.11 8.51 5.75
CA GLN A 387 -30.87 9.94 5.95
C GLN A 387 -29.52 10.14 6.66
N GLN A 388 -28.68 11.04 6.18
CA GLN A 388 -27.50 11.47 6.92
C GLN A 388 -27.95 12.15 8.22
N SER A 389 -27.45 11.67 9.36
CA SER A 389 -27.81 12.19 10.69
C SER A 389 -26.83 13.26 11.14
N TRP A 390 -25.57 12.87 11.31
CA TRP A 390 -24.47 13.74 11.74
C TRP A 390 -23.13 13.12 11.30
N GLY A 391 -22.23 13.92 10.74
CA GLY A 391 -20.97 13.42 10.19
C GLY A 391 -21.18 12.25 9.22
N ALA A 392 -20.45 11.15 9.40
CA ALA A 392 -20.57 9.93 8.62
C ALA A 392 -21.65 8.94 9.12
N VAL A 393 -22.55 9.36 10.02
CA VAL A 393 -23.66 8.53 10.52
C VAL A 393 -24.89 8.63 9.64
N TRP A 394 -25.40 7.47 9.21
CA TRP A 394 -26.61 7.35 8.40
C TRP A 394 -27.70 6.63 9.18
N ARG A 395 -28.94 7.12 9.12
CA ARG A 395 -30.07 6.60 9.90
C ARG A 395 -31.31 6.29 9.05
N LEU A 396 -32.12 5.34 9.51
CA LEU A 396 -33.44 5.02 9.00
C LEU A 396 -34.44 4.89 10.15
N ASN A 397 -35.52 5.69 10.10
CA ASN A 397 -36.72 5.47 10.90
C ASN A 397 -37.69 4.62 10.07
N SER A 398 -37.71 3.31 10.29
CA SER A 398 -38.51 2.42 9.44
C SER A 398 -40.01 2.52 9.72
N GLY A 399 -40.40 2.82 10.96
CA GLY A 399 -41.78 2.75 11.45
C GLY A 399 -42.10 1.34 11.95
N PRO A 400 -42.32 0.33 11.09
CA PRO A 400 -42.42 -1.08 11.48
C PRO A 400 -41.06 -1.70 11.82
N ALA A 401 -41.09 -2.86 12.50
CA ALA A 401 -39.88 -3.61 12.82
C ALA A 401 -39.18 -4.10 11.55
N MET A 402 -37.89 -3.80 11.44
CA MET A 402 -37.04 -4.20 10.33
C MET A 402 -36.67 -5.69 10.40
N ARG A 403 -36.45 -6.30 9.24
CA ARG A 403 -36.13 -7.73 9.08
C ARG A 403 -34.67 -7.90 8.66
N PRO A 404 -33.74 -8.15 9.59
CA PRO A 404 -32.34 -8.41 9.25
C PRO A 404 -32.17 -9.83 8.64
N PRO A 405 -31.03 -10.14 7.98
CA PRO A 405 -29.85 -9.30 7.80
C PRO A 405 -30.09 -8.08 6.90
N PHE A 406 -29.26 -7.05 7.06
CA PHE A 406 -29.29 -5.84 6.24
C PHE A 406 -28.12 -5.82 5.26
N SER A 407 -28.42 -5.54 4.00
CA SER A 407 -27.44 -5.13 3.00
C SER A 407 -27.39 -3.62 2.94
N LEU A 408 -26.19 -3.05 2.77
CA LEU A 408 -26.00 -1.62 2.61
C LEU A 408 -25.40 -1.33 1.24
N ARG A 409 -25.94 -0.33 0.55
CA ARG A 409 -25.39 0.21 -0.69
C ARG A 409 -24.88 1.61 -0.41
N LEU A 410 -23.60 1.82 -0.67
CA LEU A 410 -22.91 3.09 -0.48
C LEU A 410 -22.72 3.72 -1.85
N THR A 411 -23.01 5.00 -1.98
CA THR A 411 -22.80 5.78 -3.21
C THR A 411 -21.78 6.86 -2.91
N SER A 412 -20.66 6.83 -3.62
CA SER A 412 -19.57 7.78 -3.46
C SER A 412 -19.99 9.21 -3.81
N GLY A 413 -19.51 10.19 -3.05
CA GLY A 413 -19.85 11.61 -3.25
C GLY A 413 -19.28 12.25 -4.51
N LYS A 414 -18.11 11.80 -4.97
CA LYS A 414 -17.43 12.38 -6.14
C LYS A 414 -17.63 11.58 -7.42
N SER A 415 -17.52 10.25 -7.37
CA SER A 415 -17.58 9.41 -8.57
C SER A 415 -18.96 8.81 -8.87
N ASP A 416 -19.94 8.95 -7.97
CA ASP A 416 -21.22 8.24 -8.00
C ASP A 416 -21.09 6.70 -8.04
N ASN A 417 -19.89 6.16 -7.80
CA ASN A 417 -19.65 4.72 -7.77
C ASN A 417 -20.38 4.10 -6.59
N THR A 418 -20.95 2.92 -6.82
CA THR A 418 -21.71 2.20 -5.80
C THR A 418 -20.98 0.97 -5.29
N LEU A 419 -20.98 0.78 -3.97
CA LEU A 419 -20.47 -0.41 -3.29
C LEU A 419 -21.63 -1.09 -2.56
N VAL A 420 -21.82 -2.40 -2.76
CA VAL A 420 -22.88 -3.17 -2.08
C VAL A 420 -22.28 -4.15 -1.07
N ALA A 421 -22.40 -3.83 0.21
CA ALA A 421 -22.08 -4.69 1.32
C ALA A 421 -23.29 -5.60 1.65
N LYS A 422 -23.33 -6.77 1.01
CA LYS A 422 -24.47 -7.70 1.10
C LYS A 422 -24.54 -8.39 2.46
N ASN A 423 -25.70 -8.31 3.13
CA ASN A 423 -25.97 -8.91 4.43
C ASN A 423 -24.92 -8.58 5.50
N VAL A 424 -24.30 -7.40 5.42
CA VAL A 424 -23.18 -6.99 6.28
C VAL A 424 -23.60 -6.86 7.74
N ILE A 425 -24.85 -6.50 7.99
CA ILE A 425 -25.44 -6.51 9.34
C ILE A 425 -26.24 -7.83 9.49
N PRO A 426 -25.81 -8.77 10.35
CA PRO A 426 -26.42 -10.10 10.46
C PRO A 426 -27.76 -10.07 11.19
N ALA A 427 -28.54 -11.17 11.14
CA ALA A 427 -29.85 -11.26 11.80
C ALA A 427 -29.81 -11.02 13.33
N GLY A 428 -28.72 -11.42 13.99
CA GLY A 428 -28.49 -11.27 15.44
C GLY A 428 -27.59 -10.10 15.81
N TRP A 429 -27.67 -9.00 15.06
CA TRP A 429 -26.85 -7.83 15.34
C TRP A 429 -27.15 -7.21 16.72
N CYS A 430 -26.16 -6.54 17.30
CA CYS A 430 -26.25 -5.84 18.57
C CYS A 430 -25.99 -4.35 18.36
N ALA A 431 -26.74 -3.49 19.04
CA ALA A 431 -26.46 -2.06 19.07
C ALA A 431 -25.08 -1.81 19.72
N GLY A 432 -24.33 -0.83 19.21
CA GLY A 432 -22.95 -0.53 19.62
C GLY A 432 -21.89 -1.48 19.05
N ALA A 433 -22.26 -2.47 18.24
CA ALA A 433 -21.32 -3.40 17.64
C ALA A 433 -20.85 -2.93 16.24
N THR A 434 -19.62 -3.29 15.88
CA THR A 434 -19.04 -3.03 14.56
C THR A 434 -19.04 -4.29 13.71
N TYR A 435 -19.53 -4.17 12.48
CA TYR A 435 -19.53 -5.22 11.46
C TYR A 435 -18.63 -4.81 10.30
N ARG A 436 -17.89 -5.76 9.73
CA ARG A 436 -16.99 -5.49 8.60
C ARG A 436 -17.53 -6.13 7.33
N SER A 437 -17.42 -5.38 6.24
CA SER A 437 -17.70 -5.88 4.90
C SER A 437 -16.58 -6.80 4.41
N VAL A 438 -16.86 -7.57 3.34
CA VAL A 438 -15.86 -8.32 2.56
C VAL A 438 -15.55 -7.63 1.23
N VAL A 439 -16.11 -6.44 1.03
CA VAL A 439 -15.91 -5.58 -0.13
C VAL A 439 -15.57 -4.17 0.35
N ASN A 440 -14.70 -3.51 -0.40
CA ASN A 440 -14.41 -2.09 -0.30
C ASN A 440 -14.40 -1.50 -1.71
N TYR A 441 -14.41 -0.17 -1.84
CA TYR A 441 -14.16 0.49 -3.11
C TYR A 441 -12.77 0.09 -3.63
N SER A 442 -12.68 -0.20 -4.92
CA SER A 442 -11.40 -0.43 -5.58
C SER A 442 -10.65 0.89 -5.65
N THR A 443 -9.58 0.99 -4.88
CA THR A 443 -8.53 2.03 -5.00
C THR A 443 -7.52 1.67 -6.07
#